data_AF-A0A9P5MGX8-F1
#
_entry.id   AF-A0A9P5MGX8-F1
#
_cell.length_a   1.000
_cell.length_b   1.000
_cell.length_c   1.000
_cell.angle_alpha   90.00
_cell.angle_beta   90.00
_cell.angle_gamma   90.00
#
_symmetry.space_group_name_H-M   'P 1'
#
loop_
_entity.id
_entity.type
_entity.pdbx_description
1 polymer ?
#
loop_
_entity_poly.entity_id
_entity_poly.type
_entity_poly.pdbx_seq_one_letter_code
_entity_poly.pdbx_strand_id
1 'polypeptide(L)'
;MPPLAQTIPREEGDPDDSDEDILVGGATQGFKDPISLTVFVDPVTSTKCPHSFSRETIYAMFNQPTITCPAHGCRAQLTKADLVRNKNLENRVKAHLRREKERAEKEMRDAVDMTIEDSEEE
;
A
#
# COMPACT_ATOMS: atom_id res chain seq x y z
N MET A 1 -23.97 -15.57 13.36
CA MET A 1 -22.72 -15.93 14.06
C MET A 1 -21.72 -14.80 13.84
N PRO A 2 -21.18 -14.18 14.89
CA PRO A 2 -20.07 -13.22 14.76
C PRO A 2 -18.73 -13.98 14.53
N PRO A 3 -17.75 -13.39 13.83
CA PRO A 3 -16.49 -14.07 13.48
C PRO A 3 -15.55 -14.25 14.69
N LEU A 4 -15.03 -15.47 14.82
CA LEU A 4 -14.24 -16.01 15.92
C LEU A 4 -12.75 -15.60 15.87
N ALA A 5 -12.44 -14.30 15.95
CA ALA A 5 -11.06 -13.82 15.88
C ALA A 5 -10.57 -13.11 17.17
N GLN A 6 -11.10 -13.44 18.35
CA GLN A 6 -10.79 -12.69 19.59
C GLN A 6 -10.28 -13.53 20.78
N THR A 7 -9.75 -14.74 20.61
CA THR A 7 -9.40 -15.59 21.78
C THR A 7 -8.12 -16.43 21.69
N ILE A 8 -7.08 -16.03 20.96
CA ILE A 8 -5.78 -16.72 21.07
C ILE A 8 -4.69 -15.69 21.44
N PRO A 9 -4.10 -15.75 22.66
CA PRO A 9 -2.91 -14.98 23.00
C PRO A 9 -1.70 -15.49 22.20
N ARG A 10 -0.89 -14.56 21.70
CA ARG A 10 0.31 -14.84 20.88
C ARG A 10 1.44 -15.42 21.73
N GLU A 11 2.02 -16.57 21.34
CA GLU A 11 3.22 -17.17 21.97
C GLU A 11 4.52 -16.54 21.41
N GLU A 12 5.53 -16.37 22.28
CA GLU A 12 6.89 -15.90 21.94
C GLU A 12 7.65 -17.01 21.21
N GLY A 13 7.68 -16.95 19.88
CA GLY A 13 8.47 -17.88 19.06
C GLY A 13 7.99 -18.09 17.63
N ASP A 14 6.82 -17.56 17.26
CA ASP A 14 6.33 -17.64 15.88
C ASP A 14 7.10 -16.65 14.99
N PRO A 15 7.74 -17.08 13.88
CA PRO A 15 8.27 -16.15 12.90
C PRO A 15 7.13 -15.24 12.45
N ASP A 16 7.36 -13.93 12.44
CA ASP A 16 6.39 -12.89 12.05
C ASP A 16 6.14 -12.97 10.52
N ASP A 17 5.58 -14.09 10.08
CA ASP A 17 5.06 -14.36 8.75
C ASP A 17 3.58 -13.96 8.68
N SER A 18 3.23 -12.93 9.45
CA SER A 18 2.04 -12.14 9.22
C SER A 18 2.35 -11.18 8.08
N ASP A 19 2.17 -11.68 6.85
CA ASP A 19 1.75 -10.90 5.70
C ASP A 19 0.38 -10.26 5.95
N GLU A 20 0.29 -9.45 7.00
CA GLU A 20 -0.89 -8.67 7.32
C GLU A 20 -0.55 -7.20 7.18
N ASP A 21 -1.05 -6.64 6.07
CA ASP A 21 -1.90 -5.45 6.12
C ASP A 21 -2.11 -5.00 7.57
N ILE A 22 -1.39 -3.97 8.00
CA ILE A 22 -1.47 -3.45 9.36
C ILE A 22 -2.95 -3.18 9.68
N LEU A 23 -3.58 -4.06 10.47
CA LEU A 23 -4.94 -3.91 10.98
C LEU A 23 -4.95 -2.84 12.07
N VAL A 24 -4.78 -1.58 11.67
CA VAL A 24 -5.10 -0.43 12.52
C VAL A 24 -6.62 -0.26 12.54
N GLY A 25 -7.29 -0.95 13.46
CA GLY A 25 -8.69 -0.67 13.80
C GLY A 25 -9.74 -1.03 12.74
N GLY A 26 -9.60 -2.16 12.06
CA GLY A 26 -10.67 -2.74 11.23
C GLY A 26 -10.89 -2.11 9.85
N ALA A 27 -10.01 -1.22 9.39
CA ALA A 27 -10.01 -0.70 8.02
C ALA A 27 -8.69 -1.04 7.32
N THR A 28 -8.72 -1.93 6.33
CA THR A 28 -7.60 -2.18 5.42
C THR A 28 -7.41 -0.96 4.53
N GLN A 29 -6.55 -0.02 4.94
CA GLN A 29 -6.17 1.10 4.08
C GLN A 29 -5.18 0.61 3.03
N GLY A 30 -5.69 0.16 1.89
CA GLY A 30 -4.86 -0.23 0.76
C GLY A 30 -3.95 0.90 0.29
N PHE A 31 -2.65 0.64 0.17
CA PHE A 31 -1.66 1.57 -0.37
C PHE A 31 -1.61 1.61 -1.91
N LYS A 32 -2.69 1.15 -2.56
CA LYS A 32 -2.80 1.03 -4.02
C LYS A 32 -3.59 2.20 -4.61
N ASP A 33 -3.09 2.72 -5.72
CA ASP A 33 -3.74 3.76 -6.50
C ASP A 33 -4.98 3.18 -7.23
N PRO A 34 -6.16 3.79 -7.09
CA PRO A 34 -7.36 3.35 -7.80
C PRO A 34 -7.27 3.44 -9.33
N ILE A 35 -6.28 4.16 -9.89
CA ILE A 35 -6.07 4.28 -11.34
C ILE A 35 -5.06 3.24 -11.84
N SER A 36 -3.83 3.24 -11.29
CA SER A 36 -2.77 2.34 -11.77
C SER A 36 -2.81 0.95 -11.15
N LEU A 37 -3.55 0.77 -10.05
CA LEU A 37 -3.57 -0.47 -9.24
C LEU A 37 -2.19 -0.86 -8.67
N THR A 38 -1.22 0.05 -8.75
CA THR A 38 0.12 -0.07 -8.17
C THR A 38 0.20 0.67 -6.85
N VAL A 39 1.30 0.49 -6.12
CA VAL A 39 1.59 1.32 -4.94
C VAL A 39 1.62 2.81 -5.32
N PHE A 40 1.09 3.67 -4.46
CA PHE A 40 1.09 5.11 -4.68
C PHE A 40 2.51 5.67 -4.89
N VAL A 41 2.66 6.49 -5.93
CA VAL A 41 3.87 7.28 -6.19
C VAL A 41 3.51 8.75 -6.08
N ASP A 42 4.17 9.47 -5.18
CA ASP A 42 3.94 10.91 -4.96
C ASP A 42 2.45 11.28 -4.75
N PRO A 43 1.76 10.66 -3.77
CA PRO A 43 0.31 10.73 -3.66
C PRO A 43 -0.21 12.17 -3.54
N VAL A 44 -1.26 12.45 -4.32
CA VAL A 44 -2.04 13.68 -4.25
C VAL A 44 -3.47 13.35 -3.85
N THR A 45 -4.06 14.19 -3.01
CA THR A 45 -5.44 14.05 -2.54
C THR A 45 -6.25 15.23 -3.05
N SER A 46 -7.49 14.97 -3.45
CA SER A 46 -8.41 16.04 -3.82
C SER A 46 -8.88 16.84 -2.60
N THR A 47 -9.07 18.14 -2.75
CA THR A 47 -9.77 18.98 -1.77
C THR A 47 -11.30 18.83 -1.83
N LYS A 48 -11.84 18.23 -2.89
CA LYS A 48 -13.28 18.07 -3.15
C LYS A 48 -13.84 16.69 -2.78
N CYS A 49 -12.98 15.69 -2.65
CA CYS A 49 -13.35 14.34 -2.23
C CYS A 49 -12.18 13.66 -1.50
N PRO A 50 -12.42 12.63 -0.66
CA PRO A 50 -11.37 12.01 0.15
C PRO A 50 -10.44 11.06 -0.63
N HIS A 51 -10.47 11.09 -1.96
CA HIS A 51 -9.70 10.16 -2.79
C HIS A 51 -8.28 10.65 -3.06
N SER A 52 -7.35 9.71 -3.04
CA SER A 52 -5.94 9.93 -3.34
C SER A 52 -5.53 9.15 -4.56
N PHE A 53 -4.59 9.71 -5.33
CA PHE A 53 -4.09 9.18 -6.60
C PHE A 53 -2.59 9.40 -6.68
N SER A 54 -1.88 8.63 -7.49
CA SER A 54 -0.48 8.94 -7.81
C SER A 54 -0.43 10.20 -8.67
N ARG A 55 0.58 11.05 -8.49
CA ARG A 55 0.65 12.33 -9.20
C ARG A 55 0.67 12.13 -10.71
N GLU A 56 1.53 11.26 -11.21
CA GLU A 56 1.67 11.09 -12.65
C GLU A 56 0.39 10.53 -13.29
N THR A 57 -0.26 9.56 -12.63
CA THR A 57 -1.45 8.87 -13.15
C THR A 57 -2.63 9.83 -13.27
N ILE A 58 -2.96 10.59 -12.22
CA ILE A 58 -4.09 11.52 -12.27
C ILE A 58 -3.80 12.70 -13.20
N TYR A 59 -2.56 13.21 -13.26
CA TYR A 59 -2.22 14.32 -14.15
C TYR A 59 -2.27 13.91 -15.62
N ALA A 60 -1.94 12.66 -15.95
CA ALA A 60 -2.07 12.10 -17.28
C ALA A 60 -3.54 11.96 -17.74
N MET A 61 -4.50 11.85 -16.82
CA MET A 61 -5.93 11.79 -17.17
C MET A 61 -6.53 13.15 -17.56
N PHE A 62 -5.87 14.26 -17.25
CA PHE A 62 -6.38 15.60 -17.59
C PHE A 62 -6.22 15.92 -19.08
N ASN A 63 -7.22 15.52 -19.87
CA ASN A 63 -7.38 15.95 -21.28
C ASN A 63 -8.19 17.25 -21.40
N GLN A 64 -8.87 17.65 -20.34
CA GLN A 64 -9.72 18.84 -20.22
C GLN A 64 -9.37 19.60 -18.93
N PRO A 65 -9.77 20.88 -18.75
CA PRO A 65 -9.50 21.62 -17.52
C PRO A 65 -10.14 20.99 -16.27
N THR A 66 -11.20 20.21 -16.46
CA THR A 66 -11.91 19.48 -15.42
C THR A 66 -12.04 18.02 -15.83
N ILE A 67 -11.96 17.11 -14.85
CA ILE A 67 -12.27 15.69 -15.03
C ILE A 67 -13.16 15.20 -13.90
N THR A 68 -13.92 14.14 -14.12
CA THR A 68 -14.63 13.45 -13.04
C THR A 68 -13.63 12.61 -12.24
N CYS A 69 -13.78 12.61 -10.92
CA CYS A 69 -13.00 11.76 -10.03
C CYS A 69 -13.03 10.30 -10.50
N PRO A 70 -11.89 9.66 -10.77
CA PRO A 70 -11.85 8.29 -11.32
C PRO A 70 -12.09 7.21 -10.25
N ALA A 71 -12.19 7.58 -8.97
CA ALA A 71 -12.55 6.65 -7.92
C ALA A 71 -13.98 6.12 -8.12
N HIS A 72 -14.17 4.81 -7.92
CA HIS A 72 -15.42 4.12 -8.20
C HIS A 72 -16.60 4.77 -7.44
N GLY A 73 -17.64 5.16 -8.18
CA GLY A 73 -18.84 5.79 -7.59
C GLY A 73 -18.70 7.27 -7.19
N CYS A 74 -17.53 7.90 -7.36
CA CYS A 74 -17.37 9.32 -7.09
C CYS A 74 -17.77 10.18 -8.30
N ARG A 75 -18.52 11.27 -8.07
CA ARG A 75 -18.97 12.22 -9.11
C ARG A 75 -18.37 13.63 -8.97
N ALA A 76 -17.37 13.80 -8.10
CA ALA A 76 -16.72 15.08 -7.89
C ALA A 76 -15.95 15.52 -9.15
N GLN A 77 -16.07 16.81 -9.52
CA GLN A 77 -15.28 17.38 -10.61
C GLN A 77 -13.97 17.96 -10.09
N LEU A 78 -12.86 17.40 -10.56
CA LEU A 78 -11.51 17.74 -10.15
C LEU A 78 -10.85 18.65 -11.18
N THR A 79 -10.10 19.64 -10.69
CA THR A 79 -9.14 20.43 -11.46
C THR A 79 -7.73 20.15 -10.96
N LYS A 80 -6.71 20.52 -11.75
CA LYS A 80 -5.30 20.42 -11.32
C LYS A 80 -5.01 21.22 -10.04
N ALA A 81 -5.75 22.29 -9.78
CA ALA A 81 -5.60 23.11 -8.57
C ALA A 81 -6.21 22.45 -7.32
N ASP A 82 -7.17 21.54 -7.48
CA ASP A 82 -7.81 20.83 -6.38
C ASP A 82 -6.96 19.65 -5.86
N LEU A 83 -5.86 19.31 -6.55
CA LEU A 83 -4.99 18.20 -6.20
C LEU A 83 -3.82 18.70 -5.36
N VAL A 84 -3.80 18.30 -4.10
CA VAL A 84 -2.79 18.72 -3.13
C VAL A 84 -1.94 17.53 -2.71
N ARG A 85 -0.62 17.72 -2.59
CA ARG A 85 0.29 16.65 -2.14
C ARG A 85 -0.10 16.17 -0.74
N ASN A 86 -0.22 14.86 -0.59
CA ASN A 86 -0.53 14.25 0.70
C ASN A 86 0.72 13.63 1.32
N LYS A 87 1.45 14.44 2.08
CA LYS A 87 2.67 14.01 2.78
C LYS A 87 2.41 12.91 3.82
N ASN A 88 1.21 12.88 4.42
CA ASN A 88 0.88 11.85 5.38
C ASN A 88 0.79 10.47 4.69
N LEU A 89 0.06 10.40 3.58
CA LEU A 89 -0.04 9.17 2.80
C LEU A 89 1.31 8.77 2.22
N GLU A 90 2.08 9.74 1.70
CA GLU A 90 3.44 9.48 1.19
C GLU A 90 4.35 8.85 2.25
N ASN A 91 4.36 9.39 3.47
CA ASN A 91 5.17 8.86 4.56
C ASN A 91 4.74 7.44 4.96
N ARG A 92 3.43 7.16 4.96
CA ARG A 92 2.90 5.84 5.29
C ARG A 92 3.23 4.81 4.21
N VAL A 93 3.10 5.18 2.93
CA VAL A 93 3.49 4.35 1.79
C VAL A 93 5.00 4.05 1.81
N LYS A 94 5.83 5.06 2.07
CA LYS A 94 7.29 4.88 2.21
C LYS A 94 7.64 3.94 3.36
N ALA A 95 6.98 4.09 4.51
CA ALA A 95 7.19 3.20 5.64
C ALA A 95 6.79 1.75 5.32
N HIS A 96 5.69 1.55 4.59
CA HIS A 96 5.26 0.24 4.11
C HIS A 96 6.30 -0.37 3.15
N LEU A 97 6.68 0.35 2.09
CA LEU A 97 7.65 -0.11 1.10
C LEU A 97 9.01 -0.46 1.72
N ARG A 98 9.46 0.28 2.75
CA ARG A 98 10.69 -0.05 3.46
C ARG A 98 10.61 -1.40 4.15
N ARG A 99 9.50 -1.68 4.85
CA ARG A 99 9.29 -2.95 5.54
C ARG A 99 9.21 -4.12 4.57
N GLU A 100 8.46 -3.96 3.48
CA GLU A 100 8.35 -4.97 2.42
C GLU A 100 9.73 -5.31 1.82
N LYS A 101 10.56 -4.28 1.57
CA LYS A 101 11.91 -4.47 1.04
C LYS A 101 12.82 -5.20 2.02
N GLU A 102 12.77 -4.84 3.31
CA GLU A 102 13.53 -5.52 4.36
C GLU A 102 13.11 -6.99 4.52
N ARG A 103 11.80 -7.28 4.44
CA ARG A 103 11.26 -8.64 4.47
C ARG A 103 11.74 -9.46 3.26
N ALA A 104 11.57 -8.94 2.04
CA ALA A 104 12.00 -9.61 0.82
C ALA A 104 13.53 -9.84 0.77
N GLU A 105 14.33 -8.89 1.25
CA GLU A 105 15.79 -9.06 1.34
C GLU A 105 16.19 -10.16 2.34
N LYS A 106 15.47 -10.26 3.47
CA LYS A 106 15.69 -11.33 4.44
C LYS A 106 15.29 -12.69 3.86
N GLU A 107 14.10 -12.80 3.28
CA GLU A 107 13.64 -14.03 2.61
C GLU A 107 14.61 -14.50 1.52
N MET A 108 15.11 -13.56 0.70
CA MET A 108 16.11 -13.88 -0.32
C MET A 108 17.43 -14.36 0.30
N ARG A 109 17.88 -13.76 1.41
CA ARG A 109 19.08 -14.21 2.13
C ARG A 109 18.88 -15.62 2.69
N ASP A 110 17.76 -15.85 3.38
CA ASP A 110 17.45 -17.13 4.03
C ASP A 110 17.32 -18.24 2.96
N ALA A 111 16.73 -17.95 1.80
CA ALA A 111 16.66 -18.88 0.68
C ALA A 111 18.03 -19.22 0.07
N VAL A 112 18.97 -18.27 0.00
CA VAL A 112 20.33 -18.53 -0.51
C VAL A 112 21.14 -19.35 0.49
N ASP A 113 20.98 -19.12 1.80
CA ASP A 113 21.68 -19.86 2.86
C ASP A 113 21.35 -21.36 2.81
N MET A 114 20.06 -21.69 2.70
CA MET A 114 19.59 -23.08 2.54
C MET A 114 20.16 -23.78 1.30
N THR A 115 20.36 -23.05 0.19
CA THR A 115 20.89 -23.66 -1.05
C THR A 115 22.39 -23.98 -1.01
N ILE A 116 23.14 -23.30 -0.14
CA ILE A 116 24.59 -23.53 0.01
C ILE A 116 24.83 -24.76 0.90
N GLU A 117 24.04 -24.92 1.98
CA GLU A 117 24.14 -26.09 2.86
C GLU A 117 23.89 -27.42 2.12
N ASP A 118 22.90 -27.48 1.22
CA ASP A 118 22.63 -28.66 0.38
C ASP A 118 23.75 -28.95 -0.64
N SER A 119 24.58 -27.96 -0.99
CA SER A 119 25.65 -28.10 -2.01
C SER A 119 26.99 -28.55 -1.43
N GLU A 120 27.18 -28.48 -0.11
CA GLU A 120 28.43 -28.89 0.57
C GLU A 120 28.39 -30.35 1.08
N GLU A 121 27.26 -31.05 0.91
CA GLU A 121 27.08 -32.46 1.30
C GLU A 121 27.35 -33.51 0.18
N GLU A 122 27.78 -33.11 -1.03
CA GLU A 122 28.22 -34.02 -2.12
C GLU A 122 29.75 -34.08 -2.33
#